data_AF-A0A5C7ZLK3-F1
#
_entry.id   AF-A0A5C7ZLK3-F1
#
_cell.length_a   1.000
_cell.length_b   1.000
_cell.length_c   1.000
_cell.angle_alpha   90.00
_cell.angle_beta   90.00
_cell.angle_gamma   90.00
#
_symmetry.space_group_name_H-M   'P 1'
#
loop_
_entity.id
_entity.type
_entity.pdbx_description
1 polymer ?
#
loop_
_entity_poly.entity_id
_entity_poly.type
_entity_poly.pdbx_seq_one_letter_code
_entity_poly.pdbx_strand_id
1 'polypeptide(L)' 'RAMGGSCSMPLAAHAVLDGGQLSLQAAWGDPAQPGRLLRAHMQAPCTELVTAEAMGLAVARELQAQGAV' A
#
# COMPACT_ATOMS: atom_id res chain seq x y z
N ARG A 1 2.95 6.60 -7.67
CA ARG A 1 4.35 6.25 -7.33
C ARG A 1 4.33 4.87 -6.67
N ALA A 2 5.46 4.13 -6.75
CA ALA A 2 5.66 2.69 -6.48
C ALA A 2 4.89 1.72 -7.39
N MET A 3 3.55 1.81 -7.45
CA MET A 3 2.72 0.95 -8.31
C MET A 3 1.97 1.77 -9.37
N GLY A 4 2.69 2.58 -10.15
CA GLY A 4 2.06 3.53 -11.08
C GLY A 4 1.45 4.75 -10.37
N GLY A 5 1.19 5.82 -11.12
CA GLY A 5 0.67 7.09 -10.59
C GLY A 5 -0.59 7.57 -11.29
N SER A 6 -1.25 6.68 -12.05
CA SER A 6 -2.46 7.00 -12.79
C SER A 6 -3.70 6.79 -11.92
N CYS A 7 -4.70 7.65 -12.07
CA CYS A 7 -6.03 7.42 -11.50
C CYS A 7 -6.70 6.15 -12.04
N SER A 8 -6.19 5.57 -13.14
CA SER A 8 -6.65 4.30 -13.69
C SER A 8 -6.06 3.07 -13.00
N MET A 9 -5.12 3.25 -12.06
CA MET A 9 -4.57 2.14 -11.29
C MET A 9 -5.63 1.64 -10.30
N PRO A 10 -5.97 0.34 -10.27
CA PRO A 10 -6.98 -0.24 -9.38
C PRO A 10 -6.43 -0.42 -7.95
N LEU A 11 -5.83 0.64 -7.40
CA LEU A 11 -5.16 0.67 -6.11
C LEU A 11 -5.96 1.53 -5.14
N ALA A 12 -6.27 0.97 -3.97
CA ALA A 12 -6.77 1.70 -2.82
C ALA A 12 -5.75 1.63 -1.69
N ALA A 13 -5.52 2.75 -0.99
CA ALA A 13 -4.68 2.79 0.19
C ALA A 13 -5.30 3.69 1.26
N HIS A 14 -5.16 3.30 2.52
CA HIS A 14 -5.68 4.02 3.68
C HIS A 14 -4.65 3.97 4.80
N ALA A 15 -4.44 5.10 5.48
CA ALA A 15 -3.48 5.22 6.56
C ALA A 15 -4.11 5.91 7.77
N VAL A 16 -3.79 5.43 8.97
CA VAL A 16 -4.14 6.06 10.25
C VAL A 16 -2.85 6.28 11.03
N LEU A 17 -2.60 7.53 11.43
CA LEU A 17 -1.53 7.87 12.37
C LEU A 17 -2.16 8.19 13.72
N ASP A 18 -1.89 7.37 14.72
CA ASP A 18 -2.39 7.54 16.09
C ASP A 18 -1.29 7.25 17.10
N GLY A 19 -1.09 8.15 18.07
CA GLY A 19 -0.06 7.99 19.10
C GLY A 19 1.38 7.75 18.57
N GLY A 20 1.71 8.24 17.37
CA GLY A 20 3.00 7.97 16.72
C GLY A 20 3.14 6.58 16.10
N GLN A 21 2.05 5.81 16.01
CA GLN A 21 1.96 4.57 15.23
C GLN A 21 1.24 4.85 13.91
N LEU A 22 1.86 4.49 12.80
CA LEU A 22 1.22 4.52 11.49
C LEU A 22 0.70 3.12 11.17
N SER A 23 -0.59 3.02 10.87
CA SER A 23 -1.24 1.83 10.33
C SER A 23 -1.57 2.09 8.87
N LEU A 24 -0.92 1.36 7.96
CA LEU A 24 -1.08 1.50 6.51
C LEU A 24 -1.70 0.23 5.94
N GLN A 25 -2.75 0.38 5.16
CA GLN A 25 -3.43 -0.70 4.44
C GLN A 25 -3.49 -0.33 2.97
N ALA A 26 -3.27 -1.32 2.10
CA ALA A 26 -3.46 -1.15 0.67
C ALA A 26 -4.09 -2.41 0.06
N ALA A 27 -4.82 -2.20 -1.02
CA ALA A 27 -5.39 -3.27 -1.82
C ALA A 27 -5.28 -2.96 -3.31
N TRP A 28 -4.98 -3.99 -4.10
CA TRP A 28 -4.90 -3.91 -5.55
C TRP A 28 -5.86 -4.91 -6.18
N GLY A 29 -6.76 -4.43 -7.04
CA GLY A 29 -7.67 -5.27 -7.81
C GLY A 29 -7.05 -5.61 -9.16
N ASP A 30 -7.19 -6.86 -9.61
CA ASP A 30 -6.69 -7.28 -10.92
C ASP A 30 -7.71 -6.92 -12.04
N PRO A 31 -7.40 -6.00 -12.97
CA PRO A 31 -8.32 -5.63 -14.05
C PRO A 31 -8.61 -6.80 -15.01
N ALA A 32 -7.69 -7.75 -15.13
CA ALA A 32 -7.82 -8.91 -15.99
C ALA A 32 -8.54 -10.07 -15.30
N GLN A 33 -8.62 -10.06 -13.96
CA GLN A 33 -9.25 -11.11 -13.16
C GLN A 33 -10.25 -10.51 -12.17
N PRO A 34 -11.49 -10.20 -12.62
CA PRO A 34 -12.53 -9.67 -11.75
C PRO A 34 -12.71 -10.50 -10.48
N GLY A 35 -12.64 -9.84 -9.32
CA GLY A 35 -12.75 -10.48 -8.00
C GLY A 35 -11.42 -10.88 -7.35
N ARG A 36 -10.29 -10.87 -8.09
CA ARG A 36 -8.96 -11.05 -7.48
C ARG A 36 -8.52 -9.74 -6.82
N LEU A 37 -8.37 -9.80 -5.49
CA LEU A 37 -7.99 -8.66 -4.66
C LEU A 37 -6.78 -9.00 -3.81
N LEU A 38 -5.66 -8.35 -4.08
CA LEU A 38 -4.43 -8.45 -3.30
C LEU A 38 -4.46 -7.42 -2.17
N ARG A 39 -3.90 -7.76 -1.01
CA ARG A 39 -3.92 -6.91 0.18
C ARG A 39 -2.56 -6.89 0.83
N ALA A 40 -2.14 -5.71 1.25
CA ALA A 40 -0.93 -5.52 2.03
C ALA A 40 -1.23 -4.60 3.21
N HIS A 41 -0.54 -4.84 4.31
CA HIS A 41 -0.73 -4.10 5.54
C HIS A 41 0.58 -3.99 6.30
N MET A 42 0.82 -2.83 6.93
CA MET A 42 1.96 -2.61 7.80
C MET A 42 1.56 -1.69 8.95
N GLN A 43 2.10 -1.95 10.13
CA GLN A 43 2.02 -1.07 11.30
C GLN A 43 3.42 -0.88 11.87
N ALA A 44 3.79 0.37 12.14
CA ALA A 44 5.07 0.67 12.78
C ALA A 44 5.05 2.05 13.45
N PRO A 45 5.94 2.28 14.44
CA PRO A 45 6.23 3.63 14.91
C PRO A 45 6.63 4.52 13.73
N CYS A 46 6.05 5.70 13.64
CA CYS A 46 6.26 6.65 12.57
C CYS A 46 6.22 8.07 13.11
N THR A 47 7.40 8.62 13.39
CA THR A 47 7.58 10.01 13.84
C THR A 47 8.11 10.91 12.73
N GLU A 48 8.55 10.33 11.61
CA GLU A 48 9.22 11.05 10.52
C GLU A 48 8.65 10.64 9.16
N LEU A 49 8.67 11.59 8.22
CA LEU A 49 8.20 11.38 6.85
C LEU A 49 8.98 10.27 6.13
N VAL A 50 10.29 10.15 6.39
CA VAL A 50 11.12 9.10 5.80
C VAL A 50 10.64 7.70 6.20
N THR A 51 10.18 7.53 7.44
CA THR A 51 9.60 6.27 7.93
C THR A 51 8.28 5.99 7.23
N ALA A 52 7.40 6.99 7.10
CA ALA A 52 6.13 6.86 6.39
C ALA A 52 6.34 6.47 4.92
N GLU A 53 7.33 7.06 4.24
CA GLU A 53 7.67 6.73 2.86
C GLU A 53 8.21 5.29 2.75
N ALA A 54 9.11 4.89 3.64
CA ALA A 54 9.64 3.53 3.69
C ALA A 54 8.53 2.49 3.90
N MET A 55 7.55 2.79 4.77
CA MET A 55 6.37 1.94 4.98
C MET A 55 5.51 1.86 3.72
N GLY A 56 5.28 2.97 3.02
CA GLY A 56 4.58 3.01 1.75
C GLY A 56 5.25 2.14 0.68
N LEU A 57 6.58 2.23 0.57
CA LEU A 57 7.36 1.39 -0.34
C LEU A 57 7.31 -0.08 0.03
N ALA A 58 7.35 -0.42 1.32
CA ALA A 58 7.25 -1.80 1.78
C ALA A 58 5.88 -2.41 1.46
N VAL A 59 4.79 -1.68 1.72
CA VAL A 59 3.43 -2.10 1.39
C VAL A 59 3.26 -2.28 -0.13
N ALA A 60 3.82 -1.40 -0.95
CA ALA A 60 3.80 -1.55 -2.39
C ALA A 60 4.58 -2.79 -2.87
N ARG A 61 5.77 -3.04 -2.31
CA ARG A 61 6.56 -4.24 -2.62
C ARG A 61 5.84 -5.52 -2.23
N GLU A 62 5.12 -5.52 -1.11
CA GLU A 62 4.31 -6.66 -0.67
C GLU A 62 3.21 -6.98 -1.69
N LEU A 63 2.49 -5.97 -2.18
CA LEU A 63 1.51 -6.16 -3.26
C LEU A 63 2.16 -6.70 -4.55
N GLN A 64 3.33 -6.18 -4.92
CA GLN A 64 4.07 -6.66 -6.09
C GLN A 64 4.53 -8.11 -5.94
N ALA A 65 4.97 -8.51 -4.74
CA ALA A 65 5.35 -9.89 -4.43
C ALA A 65 4.15 -10.85 -4.54
N GLN A 66 2.93 -10.37 -4.31
CA GLN A 66 1.68 -11.10 -4.52
C GLN A 66 1.20 -11.06 -5.99
N GLY A 67 1.93 -10.36 -6.88
CA GLY A 67 1.64 -10.28 -8.31
C GLY A 67 0.80 -9.07 -8.74
N ALA A 68 0.79 -7.98 -7.97
CA ALA A 68 0.29 -6.68 -8.45
C ALA A 68 1.27 -6.07 -9.45
N VAL A 69 0.75 -5.39 -10.48
CA VAL A 69 1.52 -4.73 -11.55
C VAL A 69 1.07 -3.29 -11.76
#